data_AF-A0A564Q7E5-F1
#
_entry.id   AF-A0A564Q7E5-F1
#
_cell.length_a   1.000
_cell.length_b   1.000
_cell.length_c   1.000
_cell.angle_alpha   90.00
_cell.angle_beta   90.00
_cell.angle_gamma   90.00
#
_symmetry.space_group_name_H-M   'P 1'
#
loop_
_entity.id
_entity.type
_entity.pdbx_description
1 polymer ?
#
loop_
_entity_poly.entity_id
_entity_poly.type
_entity_poly.pdbx_seq_one_letter_code
_entity_poly.pdbx_strand_id
1 'polypeptide(L)' 'MNPGGLFVSQQEMAISKNGIWPPDAAWLSYTMAFGGMNCTLYETDVSEAMLRAGFRSVESRYVKYPYGTTRVDIGRK' A
#
# COMPACT_ATOMS: atom_id res chain seq x y z
N MET A 1 -0.93 -14.88 -13.59
CA MET A 1 -2.34 -14.86 -13.15
C MET A 1 -3.24 -15.31 -14.28
N ASN A 2 -4.24 -16.10 -13.93
CA ASN A 2 -5.27 -16.57 -14.85
C ASN A 2 -6.12 -15.40 -15.37
N PRO A 3 -6.75 -15.51 -16.55
CA PRO A 3 -7.76 -14.56 -17.00
C PRO A 3 -8.82 -14.32 -15.92
N GLY A 4 -9.13 -13.05 -15.60
CA GLY A 4 -10.05 -12.68 -14.52
C GLY A 4 -9.44 -12.72 -13.11
N GLY A 5 -8.14 -12.98 -12.99
CA GLY A 5 -7.44 -12.97 -11.71
C GLY A 5 -7.37 -11.58 -11.07
N LEU A 6 -7.41 -11.57 -9.74
CA LEU A 6 -7.23 -10.39 -8.91
C LEU A 6 -5.90 -10.49 -8.16
N PHE A 7 -5.22 -9.36 -8.00
CA PHE A 7 -4.10 -9.21 -7.08
C PHE A 7 -4.47 -8.15 -6.04
N VAL A 8 -4.36 -8.50 -4.77
CA VAL A 8 -4.65 -7.61 -3.65
C VAL A 8 -3.34 -7.35 -2.92
N SER A 9 -2.99 -6.07 -2.77
CA SER A 9 -1.89 -5.64 -1.93
C SER A 9 -2.45 -4.83 -0.76
N GLN A 10 -1.97 -5.10 0.44
CA GLN A 10 -2.30 -4.37 1.65
C GLN A 10 -1.00 -3.80 2.22
N GLN A 11 -0.99 -2.50 2.48
CA GLN A 11 0.16 -1.79 3.00
C GLN A 11 -0.23 -1.00 4.24
N GLU A 12 0.35 -1.37 5.38
CA GLU A 12 0.05 -0.74 6.68
C GLU A 12 0.66 0.67 6.80
N MET A 13 1.64 0.98 5.96
CA MET A 13 2.50 2.15 6.10
C MET A 13 2.61 2.85 4.74
N ALA A 14 1.50 3.29 4.16
CA ALA A 14 1.55 4.09 2.93
C ALA A 14 1.58 5.58 3.28
N ILE A 15 2.64 6.28 2.87
CA ILE A 15 2.79 7.72 3.00
C ILE A 15 1.94 8.40 1.93
N SER A 16 1.17 9.40 2.32
CA SER A 16 0.48 10.25 1.34
C SER A 16 1.49 10.97 0.43
N LYS A 17 1.04 11.46 -0.73
CA LYS A 17 1.90 12.28 -1.62
C LYS A 17 2.52 13.51 -0.96
N ASN A 18 1.92 14.01 0.12
CA ASN A 18 2.42 15.15 0.88
C ASN A 18 3.44 14.77 1.97
N GLY A 19 3.90 13.52 2.02
CA GLY A 19 4.86 13.07 3.02
C GLY A 19 4.26 12.80 4.40
N ILE A 20 2.92 12.74 4.51
CA ILE A 20 2.22 12.52 5.78
C ILE A 20 1.87 11.04 5.92
N TRP A 21 2.33 10.44 7.02
CA TRP A 21 1.96 9.09 7.44
C TRP A 21 0.56 9.06 8.05
N PRO A 22 -0.19 7.96 7.92
CA PRO A 22 -1.39 7.73 8.74
C PRO A 22 -1.01 7.77 10.23
N PRO A 23 -1.60 8.67 11.03
CA PRO A 23 -1.17 8.88 12.42
C PRO A 23 -1.22 7.62 13.29
N ASP A 24 -2.16 6.72 13.00
CA ASP A 24 -2.40 5.47 13.71
C ASP A 24 -1.50 4.30 13.25
N ALA A 25 -0.72 4.49 12.19
CA ALA A 25 0.15 3.44 11.62
C ALA A 25 1.64 3.87 11.48
N ALA A 26 1.96 5.16 11.67
CA ALA A 26 3.33 5.68 11.59
C ALA A 26 4.32 4.98 12.54
N TRP A 27 3.84 4.46 13.69
CA TRP A 27 4.65 3.75 14.69
C TRP A 27 5.39 2.54 14.10
N LEU A 28 4.78 1.82 13.15
CA LEU A 28 5.38 0.64 12.55
C LEU A 28 6.59 1.04 11.70
N SER A 29 6.52 2.17 10.99
CA SER A 29 7.62 2.68 10.16
C SER A 29 8.84 3.01 11.00
N TYR A 30 8.64 3.62 12.18
CA TYR A 30 9.72 3.87 13.14
C TYR A 30 10.33 2.56 13.65
N THR A 31 9.49 1.57 13.99
CA THR A 31 9.94 0.26 14.48
C THR A 31 10.80 -0.46 13.45
N MET A 32 10.37 -0.47 12.18
CA MET A 32 11.12 -1.09 11.08
C MET A 32 12.44 -0.35 10.81
N ALA A 33 12.44 0.98 10.90
CA ALA A 33 13.66 1.78 10.75
C ALA A 33 14.69 1.49 11.87
N PHE A 34 14.25 1.27 13.11
CA PHE A 34 15.14 0.83 14.20
C PHE A 34 15.80 -0.53 13.90
N GLY A 35 15.10 -1.42 13.18
CA GLY A 35 15.64 -2.68 12.68
C GLY A 35 16.53 -2.56 11.44
N GLY A 36 16.78 -1.35 10.94
CA GLY A 36 17.59 -1.09 9.75
C GLY A 36 16.84 -1.27 8.41
N MET A 37 15.52 -1.41 8.44
CA MET A 37 14.70 -1.57 7.23
C MET A 37 14.08 -0.24 6.79
N ASN A 38 14.30 0.13 5.52
CA ASN A 38 13.57 1.24 4.91
C ASN A 38 12.27 0.73 4.29
N CYS A 39 11.15 0.98 4.98
CA CYS A 39 9.81 0.60 4.52
C CYS A 39 9.01 1.82 4.01
N THR A 40 9.69 2.88 3.57
CA THR A 40 9.04 4.05 2.96
C THR A 40 8.33 3.62 1.67
N LEU A 41 7.02 3.84 1.62
CA LEU A 41 6.18 3.54 0.46
C LEU A 41 5.13 4.64 0.31
N TYR A 42 4.96 5.20 -0.88
CA TYR A 42 3.91 6.18 -1.15
C TYR A 42 2.59 5.51 -1.56
N GLU A 43 1.48 6.19 -1.30
CA GLU A 43 0.11 5.69 -1.51
C GLU A 43 -0.24 5.32 -2.97
N THR A 44 0.60 5.69 -3.93
CA THR A 44 0.45 5.35 -5.34
C THR A 44 1.47 4.36 -5.86
N ASP A 45 2.58 4.10 -5.17
CA ASP A 45 3.71 3.31 -5.68
C ASP A 45 3.27 1.92 -6.16
N VAL A 46 2.47 1.23 -5.35
CA VAL A 46 1.97 -0.11 -5.67
C VAL A 46 0.94 -0.06 -6.80
N SER A 47 -0.02 0.86 -6.72
CA SER A 47 -1.05 0.99 -7.77
C SER A 47 -0.44 1.30 -9.14
N GLU A 48 0.57 2.17 -9.20
CA GLU A 48 1.28 2.50 -10.43
C GLU A 48 2.12 1.32 -10.92
N ALA A 49 2.77 0.58 -10.01
CA ALA A 49 3.51 -0.63 -10.36
C ALA A 49 2.59 -1.70 -10.95
N MET A 50 1.38 -1.88 -10.40
CA MET A 50 0.37 -2.78 -10.98
C MET A 50 -0.03 -2.35 -12.40
N LEU A 51 -0.33 -1.07 -12.62
CA LEU A 51 -0.68 -0.58 -13.97
C LEU A 51 0.48 -0.82 -14.95
N ARG A 52 1.72 -0.54 -14.56
CA ARG A 52 2.92 -0.81 -15.39
C ARG A 52 3.15 -2.29 -15.64
N ALA A 53 2.74 -3.16 -14.72
CA ALA A 53 2.80 -4.62 -14.88
C ALA A 53 1.69 -5.19 -15.78
N GLY A 54 0.82 -4.34 -16.35
CA GLY A 54 -0.20 -4.73 -17.32
C GLY A 54 -1.53 -5.14 -16.71
N PHE A 55 -1.81 -4.73 -15.47
CA PHE A 55 -3.17 -4.82 -14.93
C PHE A 55 -4.09 -3.83 -15.65
N ARG A 56 -5.29 -4.27 -16.02
CA ARG A 56 -6.28 -3.47 -16.74
C ARG A 56 -6.83 -2.32 -15.90
N SER A 57 -7.01 -2.55 -14.60
CA SER A 57 -7.45 -1.53 -13.66
C SER A 57 -6.93 -1.81 -12.26
N VAL A 58 -6.80 -0.75 -11.48
CA VAL A 58 -6.46 -0.82 -10.06
C VAL A 58 -7.46 0.02 -9.29
N GLU A 59 -8.11 -0.59 -8.30
CA GLU A 59 -8.95 0.10 -7.34
C GLU A 59 -8.18 0.22 -6.04
N SER A 60 -8.10 1.44 -5.51
CA SER A 60 -7.30 1.69 -4.33
C SER A 60 -8.12 2.41 -3.27
N ARG A 61 -8.15 1.88 -2.03
CA ARG A 61 -8.87 2.48 -0.90
C ARG A 61 -8.06 2.44 0.40
N TYR A 62 -8.49 3.22 1.38
CA TYR A 62 -8.02 3.10 2.76
C TYR A 62 -8.98 2.20 3.53
N VAL A 63 -8.45 1.29 4.35
CA VAL A 63 -9.23 0.37 5.17
C VAL A 63 -8.75 0.49 6.61
N LYS A 64 -9.69 0.80 7.52
CA LYS A 64 -9.44 0.73 8.96
C LYS A 64 -9.54 -0.72 9.43
N TYR A 65 -8.61 -1.14 10.25
CA TYR A 65 -8.60 -2.44 10.93
C TYR A 65 -8.11 -2.24 12.38
N PRO A 66 -8.17 -3.26 13.26
CA PRO A 66 -7.93 -3.06 14.69
C PRO A 66 -6.57 -2.45 15.07
N TYR A 67 -5.56 -2.55 14.20
CA TYR A 67 -4.20 -2.08 14.48
C TYR A 67 -3.79 -0.84 13.68
N GLY A 68 -4.73 -0.19 12.99
CA GLY A 68 -4.50 1.11 12.34
C GLY A 68 -5.22 1.26 11.01
N THR A 69 -4.72 2.18 10.19
CA THR A 69 -5.20 2.42 8.83
C THR A 69 -4.24 1.79 7.83
N THR A 70 -4.75 0.95 6.94
CA THR A 70 -4.00 0.40 5.80
C THR A 70 -4.45 1.01 4.49
N ARG A 71 -3.55 1.04 3.52
CA ARG A 71 -3.83 1.19 2.10
C ARG A 71 -4.06 -0.19 1.49
N VAL A 72 -5.07 -0.32 0.65
CA VAL A 72 -5.36 -1.55 -0.10
C VAL A 72 -5.50 -1.21 -1.58
N ASP A 73 -4.77 -1.95 -2.41
CA ASP A 73 -4.81 -1.88 -3.87
C ASP A 73 -5.28 -3.21 -4.46
N ILE A 74 -6.27 -3.15 -5.35
CA ILE A 74 -6.88 -4.31 -6.00
C ILE A 74 -6.68 -4.19 -7.51
N GLY A 75 -5.66 -4.88 -8.02
CA GLY A 75 -5.36 -4.99 -9.45
C GLY A 75 -6.20 -6.08 -10.12
N ARG A 76 -6.76 -5.78 -11.30
CA ARG A 76 -7.51 -6.74 -12.14
C ARG A 76 -6.80 -6.96 -13.48
N LYS A 77 -6.62 -8.22 -13.88
CA LYS A 77 -5.94 -8.58 -15.15
C LYS A 77 -6.93 -8.82 -16.29
#